data_AF-A0A1Y1Q2W1-F1
#
_entry.id   AF-A0A1Y1Q2W1-F1
#
_cell.length_a   1.000
_cell.length_b   1.000
_cell.length_c   1.000
_cell.angle_alpha   90.00
_cell.angle_beta   90.00
_cell.angle_gamma   90.00
#
_symmetry.space_group_name_H-M   'P 1'
#
loop_
_entity.id
_entity.type
_entity.pdbx_description
1 polymer ?
#
loop_
_entity_poly.entity_id
_entity_poly.type
_entity_poly.pdbx_seq_one_letter_code
_entity_poly.pdbx_strand_id
1 'polypeptide(L)'
;MNDDETLLLVEIRNGKREAFTRLYNAYEKLVYFLIRKNQLERRGQNRSELPEYIVPDVVQEIFFKLFKSLLQKNFAPECKVSTWLGYITNSVLADYGRAQNKQKGLVTNWKWSEPADSQEESQAVNVQPEAVDNKDDSQIEIPAVDPELPAAEDRPEDFSEPTLAPSSESLSKEEKKHFEKTLAKQYWRVFDDDEEEKFWQALEDFEKQRCVERVFTLLQRDRSKVSVLKCLEALMWRAQGDSVEEIMAKIGRTYEATRKYLSECGKKLREYGPIRQCWEEHRR
;
A
#
# COMPACT_ATOMS: atom_id res chain seq x y z
N MET A 1 -18.79 1.67 6.48
CA MET A 1 -17.90 1.56 7.65
C MET A 1 -18.71 0.83 8.70
N ASN A 2 -18.17 -0.17 9.37
CA ASN A 2 -18.91 -0.85 10.45
C ASN A 2 -19.01 0.11 11.66
N ASP A 3 -20.06 -0.03 12.48
CA ASP A 3 -20.25 0.83 13.66
C ASP A 3 -19.04 0.75 14.62
N ASP A 4 -18.46 -0.45 14.75
CA ASP A 4 -17.25 -0.70 15.55
C ASP A 4 -16.02 0.04 15.02
N GLU A 5 -15.85 0.10 13.69
CA GLU A 5 -14.74 0.81 13.04
C GLU A 5 -14.87 2.33 13.31
N THR A 6 -16.09 2.85 13.24
CA THR A 6 -16.38 4.26 13.54
C THR A 6 -16.06 4.60 14.99
N LEU A 7 -16.41 3.71 15.93
CA LEU A 7 -16.10 3.88 17.35
C LEU A 7 -14.58 3.90 17.59
N LEU A 8 -13.83 2.96 17.00
CA LEU A 8 -12.36 2.93 17.10
C LEU A 8 -11.72 4.23 16.61
N LEU A 9 -12.21 4.79 15.50
CA LEU A 9 -11.69 6.05 14.96
C LEU A 9 -11.93 7.24 15.89
N VAL A 10 -13.10 7.30 16.54
CA VAL A 10 -13.39 8.33 17.55
C VAL A 10 -12.46 8.18 18.76
N GLU A 11 -12.23 6.95 19.22
CA GLU A 11 -11.33 6.66 20.34
C GLU A 11 -9.87 7.03 20.06
N ILE A 12 -9.38 6.74 18.85
CA ILE A 12 -8.03 7.11 18.40
C ILE A 12 -7.86 8.63 18.37
N ARG A 13 -8.86 9.37 17.88
CA ARG A 13 -8.86 10.84 17.87
C ARG A 13 -8.85 11.44 19.28
N ASN A 14 -9.39 10.73 20.26
CA ASN A 14 -9.33 11.09 21.67
C ASN A 14 -8.01 10.65 22.35
N GLY A 15 -7.04 10.14 21.60
CA GLY A 15 -5.72 9.76 22.10
C GLY A 15 -5.66 8.40 22.79
N LYS A 16 -6.70 7.56 22.68
CA LYS A 16 -6.70 6.21 23.28
C LYS A 16 -5.78 5.28 22.48
N ARG A 17 -4.60 4.99 23.02
CA ARG A 17 -3.58 4.13 22.37
C ARG A 17 -4.08 2.70 22.10
N GLU A 18 -4.84 2.14 23.02
CA GLU A 18 -5.41 0.78 22.91
C GLU A 18 -6.35 0.63 21.71
N ALA A 19 -7.07 1.69 21.34
CA ALA A 19 -7.91 1.69 20.15
C ALA A 19 -7.07 1.60 18.87
N PHE A 20 -5.89 2.24 18.85
CA PHE A 20 -4.97 2.10 17.73
C PHE A 20 -4.34 0.70 17.67
N THR A 21 -4.00 0.09 18.81
CA THR A 21 -3.54 -1.30 18.84
C THR A 21 -4.58 -2.27 18.27
N ARG A 22 -5.86 -2.10 18.64
CA ARG A 22 -6.96 -2.89 18.05
C ARG A 22 -7.07 -2.68 16.54
N LEU A 23 -6.95 -1.43 16.07
CA LEU A 23 -6.94 -1.12 14.65
C LEU A 23 -5.75 -1.77 13.93
N TYR A 24 -4.55 -1.70 14.51
CA TYR A 24 -3.35 -2.32 13.98
C TYR A 24 -3.56 -3.83 13.80
N ASN A 25 -3.97 -4.52 14.86
CA ASN A 25 -4.19 -5.97 14.82
C ASN A 25 -5.25 -6.37 13.79
N ALA A 26 -6.31 -5.57 13.64
CA ALA A 26 -7.38 -5.82 12.68
C ALA A 26 -6.91 -5.69 11.22
N TYR A 27 -5.99 -4.78 10.93
CA TYR A 27 -5.60 -4.45 9.55
C TYR A 27 -4.17 -4.87 9.16
N GLU A 28 -3.35 -5.36 10.09
CA GLU A 28 -1.96 -5.73 9.84
C GLU A 28 -1.84 -6.69 8.65
N LYS A 29 -2.64 -7.76 8.66
CA LYS A 29 -2.65 -8.76 7.59
C LYS A 29 -3.09 -8.20 6.25
N LEU A 30 -4.06 -7.27 6.23
CA LEU A 30 -4.44 -6.55 5.01
C LEU A 30 -3.24 -5.76 4.47
N VAL A 31 -2.47 -5.08 5.33
CA VAL A 31 -1.29 -4.30 4.88
C VAL A 31 -0.22 -5.22 4.29
N TYR A 32 0.12 -6.33 4.95
CA TYR A 32 1.04 -7.32 4.38
C TYR A 32 0.57 -7.84 3.02
N PHE A 33 -0.72 -8.16 2.91
CA PHE A 33 -1.32 -8.58 1.65
C PHE A 33 -1.20 -7.51 0.56
N LEU A 34 -1.53 -6.25 0.87
CA LEU A 34 -1.42 -5.13 -0.07
C LEU A 34 0.02 -4.89 -0.54
N ILE A 35 1.00 -5.07 0.34
CA ILE A 35 2.43 -5.00 0.01
C ILE A 35 2.78 -6.12 -0.97
N ARG A 36 2.45 -7.37 -0.63
CA ARG A 36 2.78 -8.54 -1.45
C ARG A 36 2.12 -8.48 -2.82
N LYS A 37 0.85 -8.11 -2.88
CA LYS A 37 0.11 -7.89 -4.12
C LYS A 37 0.78 -6.84 -4.99
N ASN A 38 1.13 -5.68 -4.43
CA ASN A 38 1.86 -4.64 -5.15
C ASN A 38 3.21 -5.12 -5.69
N GLN A 39 3.92 -6.00 -4.98
CA GLN A 39 5.16 -6.59 -5.48
C GLN A 39 4.89 -7.51 -6.68
N LEU A 40 3.87 -8.36 -6.60
CA LEU A 40 3.48 -9.27 -7.68
C LEU A 40 3.06 -8.53 -8.95
N GLU A 41 2.20 -7.51 -8.82
CA GLU A 41 1.80 -6.66 -9.96
C GLU A 41 2.99 -5.96 -10.63
N ARG A 42 4.03 -5.64 -9.85
CA ARG A 42 5.22 -4.93 -10.32
C ARG A 42 6.31 -5.84 -10.90
N ARG A 43 6.27 -7.16 -10.67
CA ARG A 43 7.23 -8.11 -11.26
C ARG A 43 7.26 -8.04 -12.79
N GLY A 44 6.11 -7.79 -13.44
CA GLY A 44 6.04 -7.60 -14.89
C GLY A 44 6.62 -6.28 -15.42
N GLN A 45 7.09 -5.38 -14.54
CA GLN A 45 7.54 -4.02 -14.91
C GLN A 45 9.03 -3.76 -14.61
N ASN A 46 9.87 -4.80 -14.48
CA ASN A 46 11.30 -4.69 -14.13
C ASN A 46 11.57 -3.88 -12.84
N ARG A 47 10.61 -3.85 -11.90
CA ARG A 47 10.80 -3.19 -10.61
C ARG A 47 11.40 -4.16 -9.61
N SER A 48 12.35 -3.66 -8.81
CA SER A 48 12.97 -4.41 -7.71
C SER A 48 11.89 -4.91 -6.76
N GLU A 49 11.90 -6.21 -6.47
CA GLU A 49 11.14 -6.77 -5.35
C GLU A 49 11.65 -6.14 -4.05
N LEU A 50 10.74 -5.88 -3.11
CA LEU A 50 11.14 -5.40 -1.79
C LEU A 50 11.77 -6.60 -1.05
N PRO A 51 13.00 -6.48 -0.53
CA PRO A 51 13.58 -7.53 0.30
C PRO A 51 12.67 -7.83 1.50
N GLU A 52 12.55 -9.11 1.85
CA GLU A 52 11.63 -9.57 2.90
C GLU A 52 11.90 -8.92 4.26
N TYR A 53 13.17 -8.69 4.60
CA TYR A 53 13.57 -8.02 5.84
C TYR A 53 13.13 -6.55 5.94
N ILE A 54 12.79 -5.90 4.83
CA ILE A 54 12.31 -4.50 4.80
C ILE A 54 10.78 -4.43 4.99
N VAL A 55 10.07 -5.55 4.80
CA VAL A 55 8.60 -5.55 4.87
C VAL A 55 8.07 -5.06 6.23
N PRO A 56 8.60 -5.50 7.39
CA PRO A 56 8.14 -5.01 8.70
C PRO A 56 8.28 -3.49 8.85
N ASP A 57 9.40 -2.91 8.40
CA ASP A 57 9.62 -1.46 8.43
C ASP A 57 8.61 -0.71 7.56
N VAL A 58 8.28 -1.25 6.39
CA VAL A 58 7.27 -0.68 5.50
C VAL A 58 5.88 -0.76 6.14
N VAL A 59 5.52 -1.87 6.78
CA VAL A 59 4.26 -2.01 7.51
C VAL A 59 4.18 -0.96 8.62
N GLN A 60 5.25 -0.81 9.41
CA GLN A 60 5.33 0.19 10.47
C GLN A 60 5.14 1.61 9.92
N GLU A 61 5.83 1.97 8.84
CA GLU A 61 5.69 3.28 8.19
C GLU A 61 4.27 3.53 7.67
N ILE A 62 3.60 2.51 7.12
CA ILE A 62 2.21 2.58 6.68
C ILE A 62 1.28 2.90 7.85
N PHE A 63 1.42 2.17 8.97
CA PHE A 63 0.61 2.42 10.16
C PHE A 63 0.92 3.77 10.82
N PHE A 64 2.17 4.22 10.78
CA PHE A 64 2.55 5.53 11.27
C PHE A 64 1.93 6.66 10.43
N LYS A 65 1.93 6.53 9.10
CA LYS A 65 1.23 7.46 8.20
C LYS A 65 -0.29 7.41 8.40
N LEU A 66 -0.86 6.22 8.61
CA LEU A 66 -2.27 6.07 8.95
C LEU A 66 -2.59 6.84 10.22
N PHE A 67 -1.86 6.59 11.31
CA PHE A 67 -2.06 7.26 12.58
C PHE A 67 -2.02 8.79 12.45
N LYS A 68 -1.00 9.33 11.77
CA LYS A 68 -0.91 10.78 11.50
C LYS A 68 -2.12 11.29 10.72
N SER A 69 -2.55 10.58 9.68
CA SER A 69 -3.71 10.98 8.87
C SER A 69 -5.02 10.99 9.67
N LEU A 70 -5.19 10.06 10.61
CA LEU A 70 -6.36 9.98 11.48
C LEU A 70 -6.43 11.17 12.45
N LEU A 71 -5.27 11.62 12.95
CA LEU A 71 -5.16 12.78 13.85
C LEU A 71 -5.30 14.13 13.14
N GLN A 72 -4.75 14.26 11.93
CA GLN A 72 -4.62 15.54 11.22
C GLN A 72 -5.91 16.02 10.54
N LYS A 73 -7.09 15.44 10.86
CA LYS A 73 -8.38 15.68 10.18
C LYS A 73 -8.37 15.47 8.65
N ASN A 74 -7.31 14.89 8.11
CA ASN A 74 -7.18 14.58 6.68
C ASN A 74 -7.91 13.29 6.29
N PHE A 75 -8.30 12.48 7.27
CA PHE A 75 -9.13 11.31 7.05
C PHE A 75 -10.58 11.70 6.80
N ALA A 76 -11.05 11.45 5.58
CA ALA A 76 -12.44 11.60 5.17
C ALA A 76 -13.32 10.61 5.94
N PRO A 77 -14.24 11.08 6.82
CA PRO A 77 -15.05 10.20 7.67
C PRO A 77 -15.96 9.24 6.89
N GLU A 78 -16.28 9.56 5.64
CA GLU A 78 -17.05 8.72 4.73
C GLU A 78 -16.25 7.56 4.10
N CYS A 79 -14.92 7.57 4.21
CA CYS A 79 -14.05 6.57 3.61
C CYS A 79 -13.79 5.39 4.57
N LYS A 80 -13.81 4.15 4.06
CA LYS A 80 -13.42 2.96 4.84
C LYS A 80 -11.92 3.00 5.17
N VAL A 81 -11.52 2.56 6.37
CA VAL A 81 -10.09 2.51 6.76
C VAL A 81 -9.29 1.62 5.81
N SER A 82 -9.86 0.50 5.35
CA SER A 82 -9.22 -0.38 4.37
C SER A 82 -8.90 0.32 3.05
N THR A 83 -9.83 1.11 2.52
CA THR A 83 -9.63 1.92 1.31
C THR A 83 -8.51 2.94 1.51
N TRP A 84 -8.51 3.63 2.66
CA TRP A 84 -7.48 4.61 3.00
C TRP A 84 -6.10 3.97 3.21
N LEU A 85 -6.04 2.79 3.84
CA LEU A 85 -4.83 1.98 3.97
C LEU A 85 -4.28 1.57 2.61
N GLY A 86 -5.13 1.21 1.65
CA GLY A 86 -4.74 0.93 0.27
C GLY A 86 -4.04 2.14 -0.37
N TYR A 87 -4.58 3.34 -0.17
CA TYR A 87 -3.95 4.58 -0.64
C TYR A 87 -2.59 4.83 0.01
N ILE A 88 -2.50 4.75 1.34
CA ILE A 88 -1.23 4.97 2.08
C ILE A 88 -0.19 3.94 1.68
N THR A 89 -0.56 2.66 1.59
CA THR A 89 0.32 1.56 1.20
C THR A 89 0.92 1.82 -0.17
N ASN A 90 0.09 2.18 -1.15
CA ASN A 90 0.56 2.51 -2.49
C ASN A 90 1.54 3.71 -2.50
N SER A 91 1.26 4.74 -1.69
CA SER A 91 2.13 5.90 -1.54
C SER A 91 3.49 5.51 -0.94
N VAL A 92 3.51 4.79 0.19
CA VAL A 92 4.75 4.32 0.84
C VAL A 92 5.58 3.45 -0.12
N LEU A 93 4.95 2.49 -0.79
CA LEU A 93 5.65 1.62 -1.75
C LEU A 93 6.15 2.36 -3.00
N ALA A 94 5.49 3.47 -3.38
CA ALA A 94 5.99 4.34 -4.43
C ALA A 94 7.18 5.17 -3.94
N ASP A 95 7.16 5.66 -2.70
CA ASP A 95 8.27 6.40 -2.07
C ASP A 95 9.51 5.51 -1.98
N TYR A 96 9.37 4.28 -1.46
CA TYR A 96 10.44 3.29 -1.40
C TYR A 96 11.03 2.98 -2.77
N GLY A 97 10.18 2.77 -3.79
CA GLY A 97 10.65 2.54 -5.16
C GLY A 97 11.45 3.72 -5.72
N ARG A 98 11.04 4.97 -5.42
CA ARG A 98 11.80 6.17 -5.82
C ARG A 98 13.13 6.29 -5.07
N ALA A 99 13.16 5.98 -3.77
CA ALA A 99 14.37 6.00 -2.96
C ALA A 99 15.40 4.97 -3.44
N GLN A 100 14.96 3.73 -3.72
CA GLN A 100 15.84 2.70 -4.28
C GLN A 100 16.39 3.08 -5.65
N ASN A 101 15.57 3.66 -6.54
CA ASN A 101 16.06 4.11 -7.85
C ASN A 101 17.10 5.23 -7.73
N LYS A 102 16.93 6.14 -6.75
CA LYS A 102 17.93 7.18 -6.45
C LYS A 102 19.26 6.57 -5.98
N GLN A 103 19.20 5.54 -5.12
CA GLN A 103 20.40 4.81 -4.69
C GLN A 103 21.07 4.08 -5.85
N LYS A 104 20.32 3.40 -6.72
CA LYS A 104 20.88 2.71 -7.90
C LYS A 104 21.59 3.69 -8.84
N GLY A 105 21.00 4.87 -9.09
CA GLY A 105 21.65 5.92 -9.88
C GLY A 105 22.89 6.54 -9.24
N LEU A 106 23.00 6.50 -7.91
CA LEU A 106 24.23 6.88 -7.20
C LEU A 106 25.31 5.79 -7.30
N VAL A 107 24.93 4.52 -7.13
CA VAL A 107 25.86 3.38 -7.13
C VAL A 107 26.50 3.18 -8.51
N THR A 108 25.81 3.45 -9.61
CA THR A 108 26.44 3.41 -10.95
C THR A 108 27.39 4.57 -11.22
N ASN A 109 27.37 5.62 -10.39
CA ASN A 109 28.29 6.76 -10.49
C ASN A 109 29.40 6.72 -9.43
N TRP A 110 29.32 5.79 -8.47
CA TRP A 110 30.42 5.40 -7.60
C TRP A 110 31.26 4.36 -8.31
N LYS A 111 31.91 4.79 -9.41
CA LYS A 111 33.12 4.12 -9.85
C LYS A 111 34.10 4.31 -8.70
N TRP A 112 34.29 3.26 -7.90
CA TRP A 112 35.43 3.15 -7.01
C TRP A 112 36.63 3.58 -7.83
N SER A 113 37.14 4.78 -7.55
CA SER A 113 38.47 5.12 -8.02
C SER A 113 39.31 4.14 -7.26
N GLU A 114 39.78 3.08 -7.93
CA GLU A 114 40.84 2.26 -7.39
C GLU A 114 41.88 3.25 -6.85
N PRO A 115 42.25 3.16 -5.56
CA PRO A 115 43.31 4.00 -5.04
C PRO A 115 44.49 3.75 -5.96
N ALA A 116 44.84 4.76 -6.78
CA ALA A 116 46.04 4.71 -7.58
C ALA A 116 47.16 4.38 -6.60
N ASP A 117 47.85 3.27 -6.86
CA ASP A 117 48.97 2.76 -6.07
C ASP A 117 49.79 3.92 -5.51
N SER A 118 49.48 4.26 -4.28
CA SER A 118 50.17 5.30 -3.53
C SER A 118 51.27 4.54 -2.83
N GLN A 119 52.40 4.40 -3.53
CA GLN A 119 53.64 4.02 -2.89
C GLN A 119 53.85 4.92 -1.67
N GLU A 120 54.01 4.26 -0.53
CA GLU A 120 54.45 4.85 0.73
C GLU A 120 55.65 5.78 0.50
N GLU A 121 55.46 7.06 0.80
CA GLU A 121 56.57 7.90 1.24
C GLU A 121 56.23 8.47 2.62
N SER A 122 56.63 7.72 3.63
CA SER A 122 56.52 8.03 5.04
C SER A 122 57.38 9.25 5.38
N GLN A 123 56.75 10.41 5.57
CA GLN A 123 57.34 11.49 6.37
C GLN A 123 56.57 11.63 7.68
N ALA A 124 57.21 11.17 8.75
CA ALA A 124 56.75 11.31 10.13
C ALA A 124 56.77 12.78 10.54
N VAL A 125 55.58 13.38 10.72
CA VAL A 125 55.42 14.64 11.45
C VAL A 125 55.01 14.30 12.87
N ASN A 126 55.97 14.53 13.77
CA ASN A 126 55.84 14.47 15.22
C ASN A 126 54.92 15.60 15.70
N VAL A 127 53.71 15.26 16.16
CA VAL A 127 52.81 16.20 16.84
C VAL A 127 52.59 15.69 18.26
N GLN A 128 53.04 16.51 19.22
CA GLN A 128 52.80 16.31 20.65
C GLN A 128 51.29 16.46 20.97
N PRO A 129 50.73 15.64 21.87
CA PRO A 129 49.38 15.86 22.37
C PRO A 129 49.36 16.94 23.47
N GLU A 130 48.64 18.03 23.22
CA GLU A 130 48.21 18.97 24.25
C GLU A 130 47.14 18.32 25.14
N ALA A 131 47.31 18.52 26.45
CA ALA A 131 46.43 18.04 27.50
C ALA A 131 45.07 18.75 27.43
N VAL A 132 44.00 17.99 27.20
CA VAL A 132 42.63 18.44 27.42
C VAL A 132 42.18 17.92 28.79
N ASP A 133 42.18 18.83 29.75
CA ASP A 133 41.60 18.72 31.07
C ASP A 133 40.07 18.76 30.94
N ASN A 134 39.40 17.63 31.22
CA ASN A 134 37.95 17.56 31.35
C ASN A 134 37.60 16.88 32.67
N LYS A 135 37.45 17.71 33.71
CA LYS A 135 36.58 17.46 34.86
C LYS A 135 35.13 17.45 34.36
N ASP A 136 34.35 16.42 34.67
CA ASP A 136 33.54 16.37 35.90
C ASP A 136 32.63 15.14 35.85
N ASP A 137 32.83 14.25 36.82
CA ASP A 137 32.12 13.00 37.03
C ASP A 137 30.76 13.28 37.67
N SER A 138 29.69 13.28 36.88
CA SER A 138 28.34 13.07 37.43
C SER A 138 28.03 11.57 37.43
N GLN A 139 28.22 10.96 38.59
CA GLN A 139 27.82 9.60 38.94
C GLN A 139 26.30 9.43 38.74
N ILE A 140 25.91 8.58 37.80
CA ILE A 140 24.56 8.02 37.73
C ILE A 140 24.65 6.59 38.25
N GLU A 141 24.19 6.38 39.48
CA GLU A 141 23.98 5.03 40.03
C GLU A 141 22.87 4.33 39.24
N ILE A 142 23.26 3.37 38.42
CA ILE A 142 22.33 2.44 37.77
C ILE A 142 22.05 1.33 38.79
N PRO A 143 20.80 1.13 39.24
CA PRO A 143 20.47 0.04 40.14
C PRO A 143 20.71 -1.30 39.42
N ALA A 144 21.41 -2.21 40.10
CA ALA A 144 21.64 -3.57 39.66
C ALA A 144 20.30 -4.28 39.43
N VAL A 145 20.00 -4.57 38.15
CA VAL A 145 18.90 -5.45 37.77
C VAL A 145 19.51 -6.85 37.67
N ASP A 146 19.15 -7.73 38.59
CA ASP A 146 19.44 -9.16 38.53
C ASP A 146 18.84 -9.76 37.24
N PRO A 147 19.64 -10.33 36.34
CA PRO A 147 19.11 -11.09 35.21
C PRO A 147 18.97 -12.55 35.63
N GLU A 148 17.85 -12.89 36.28
CA GLU A 148 17.35 -14.27 36.24
C GLU A 148 16.85 -14.54 34.82
N LEU A 149 17.75 -15.04 33.96
CA LEU A 149 17.38 -15.65 32.68
C LEU A 149 16.63 -16.97 32.96
N PRO A 150 15.37 -17.12 32.54
CA PRO A 150 14.76 -18.44 32.51
C PRO A 150 15.47 -19.31 31.48
N ALA A 151 15.75 -20.55 31.89
CA ALA A 151 16.33 -21.58 31.05
C ALA A 151 15.52 -21.72 29.75
N ALA A 152 16.24 -21.80 28.64
CA ALA A 152 15.69 -22.05 27.31
C ALA A 152 14.98 -23.41 27.30
N GLU A 153 13.65 -23.39 27.35
CA GLU A 153 12.84 -24.55 27.05
C GLU A 153 12.79 -24.80 25.53
N ASP A 154 12.79 -26.09 25.21
CA ASP A 154 12.97 -26.73 23.91
C ASP A 154 12.29 -26.00 22.73
N ARG A 155 13.13 -25.56 21.79
CA ARG A 155 12.73 -25.09 20.47
C ARG A 155 12.43 -26.32 19.60
N PRO A 156 11.19 -26.53 19.11
CA PRO A 156 10.89 -27.65 18.23
C PRO A 156 11.65 -27.49 16.90
N GLU A 157 12.59 -28.40 16.66
CA GLU A 157 13.28 -28.59 15.38
C GLU A 157 12.34 -29.28 14.38
N ASP A 158 11.32 -28.55 13.89
CA ASP A 158 10.65 -28.95 12.64
C ASP A 158 10.06 -27.74 11.93
N PHE A 159 10.95 -26.85 11.49
CA PHE A 159 10.62 -25.85 10.47
C PHE A 159 11.24 -26.32 9.16
N SER A 160 10.54 -27.25 8.50
CA SER A 160 10.84 -27.62 7.12
C SER A 160 10.86 -26.37 6.24
N GLU A 161 12.02 -26.09 5.66
CA GLU A 161 12.28 -24.94 4.80
C GLU A 161 11.24 -24.90 3.64
N PRO A 162 10.57 -23.77 3.36
CA PRO A 162 9.52 -23.73 2.36
C PRO A 162 10.10 -24.03 0.98
N THR A 163 9.65 -25.13 0.38
CA THR A 163 10.00 -25.55 -0.99
C THR A 163 9.86 -24.37 -1.96
N LEU A 164 10.95 -24.04 -2.66
CA LEU A 164 11.06 -22.94 -3.62
C LEU A 164 9.80 -22.85 -4.51
N ALA A 165 9.05 -21.76 -4.35
CA ALA A 165 7.85 -21.51 -5.14
C ALA A 165 8.21 -21.38 -6.64
N PRO A 166 7.41 -21.96 -7.55
CA PRO A 166 7.65 -21.87 -8.98
C PRO A 166 7.72 -20.41 -9.45
N SER A 167 8.62 -20.12 -10.38
CA SER A 167 8.79 -18.79 -10.99
C SER A 167 7.44 -18.30 -11.56
N SER A 168 6.99 -17.13 -11.11
CA SER A 168 5.66 -16.57 -11.39
C SER A 168 5.41 -16.18 -12.85
N GLU A 169 6.42 -16.29 -13.72
CA GLU A 169 6.33 -15.87 -15.13
C GLU A 169 5.62 -16.89 -16.03
N SER A 170 5.55 -18.17 -15.64
CA SER A 170 4.93 -19.22 -16.45
C SER A 170 3.46 -19.52 -16.09
N LEU A 171 2.94 -18.94 -15.02
CA LEU A 171 1.57 -19.23 -14.57
C LEU A 171 0.54 -18.57 -15.48
N SER A 172 -0.46 -19.35 -15.91
CA SER A 172 -1.68 -18.87 -16.54
C SER A 172 -2.44 -17.92 -15.60
N LYS A 173 -3.39 -17.14 -16.15
CA LYS A 173 -4.20 -16.22 -15.34
C LYS A 173 -5.00 -16.98 -14.27
N GLU A 174 -5.55 -18.14 -14.61
CA GLU A 174 -6.27 -19.00 -13.66
C GLU A 174 -5.35 -19.51 -12.55
N GLU A 175 -4.12 -19.90 -12.87
CA GLU A 175 -3.13 -20.34 -11.88
C GLU A 175 -2.65 -19.20 -10.97
N LYS A 176 -2.47 -17.98 -11.50
CA LYS A 176 -2.16 -16.81 -10.67
C LYS A 176 -3.29 -16.50 -9.70
N LYS A 177 -4.54 -16.50 -10.18
CA LYS A 177 -5.73 -16.30 -9.33
C LYS A 177 -5.83 -17.39 -8.26
N HIS A 178 -5.59 -18.65 -8.62
CA HIS A 178 -5.55 -19.75 -7.66
C HIS A 178 -4.42 -19.55 -6.65
N PHE A 179 -3.21 -19.22 -7.09
CA PHE A 179 -2.05 -19.02 -6.22
C PHE A 179 -2.27 -17.86 -5.24
N GLU A 180 -2.83 -16.74 -5.70
CA GLU A 180 -3.24 -15.62 -4.82
C GLU A 180 -4.29 -16.06 -3.80
N LYS A 181 -5.29 -16.85 -4.23
CA LYS A 181 -6.31 -17.41 -3.34
C LYS A 181 -5.70 -18.36 -2.32
N THR A 182 -4.72 -19.18 -2.71
CA THR A 182 -4.01 -20.11 -1.81
C THR A 182 -3.11 -19.39 -0.82
N LEU A 183 -2.31 -18.41 -1.28
CA LEU A 183 -1.48 -17.57 -0.42
C LEU A 183 -2.35 -16.84 0.60
N ALA A 184 -3.43 -16.22 0.14
CA ALA A 184 -4.40 -15.61 1.02
C ALA A 184 -4.93 -16.65 2.03
N LYS A 185 -5.45 -17.80 1.59
CA LYS A 185 -5.97 -18.82 2.51
C LYS A 185 -4.95 -19.27 3.56
N GLN A 186 -3.66 -19.31 3.22
CA GLN A 186 -2.57 -19.61 4.15
C GLN A 186 -2.36 -18.50 5.19
N TYR A 187 -2.46 -17.23 4.79
CA TYR A 187 -2.36 -16.07 5.69
C TYR A 187 -3.67 -15.79 6.48
N TRP A 188 -4.81 -16.24 5.98
CA TRP A 188 -6.16 -15.93 6.49
C TRP A 188 -6.80 -17.03 7.36
N ARG A 189 -6.09 -18.11 7.74
CA ARG A 189 -6.58 -19.17 8.67
C ARG A 189 -7.16 -18.70 10.02
N VAL A 190 -7.15 -17.41 10.31
CA VAL A 190 -7.56 -16.80 11.58
C VAL A 190 -8.87 -16.01 11.44
N PHE A 191 -9.39 -15.81 10.23
CA PHE A 191 -10.65 -15.11 10.02
C PHE A 191 -11.77 -16.10 9.70
N ASP A 192 -12.98 -15.77 10.11
CA ASP A 192 -14.17 -16.54 9.75
C ASP A 192 -14.39 -16.50 8.23
N ASP A 193 -14.83 -17.61 7.64
CA ASP A 193 -15.03 -17.76 6.18
C ASP A 193 -15.91 -16.62 5.59
N ASP A 194 -16.86 -16.10 6.38
CA ASP A 194 -17.74 -14.99 6.00
C ASP A 194 -17.03 -13.64 5.88
N GLU A 195 -15.94 -13.42 6.64
CA GLU A 195 -15.13 -12.21 6.55
C GLU A 195 -14.16 -12.28 5.36
N GLU A 196 -13.70 -13.47 5.00
CA GLU A 196 -12.86 -13.70 3.82
C GLU A 196 -13.61 -13.29 2.53
N GLU A 197 -14.86 -13.72 2.35
CA GLU A 197 -15.65 -13.36 1.16
C GLU A 197 -15.89 -11.85 1.06
N LYS A 198 -16.27 -11.20 2.17
CA LYS A 198 -16.46 -9.74 2.23
C LYS A 198 -15.17 -8.99 1.91
N PHE A 199 -14.04 -9.50 2.37
CA PHE A 199 -12.73 -8.94 2.08
C PHE A 199 -12.41 -9.00 0.58
N TRP A 200 -12.58 -10.16 -0.04
CA TRP A 200 -12.35 -10.33 -1.47
C TRP A 200 -13.28 -9.46 -2.31
N GLN A 201 -14.55 -9.37 -1.93
CA GLN A 201 -15.51 -8.48 -2.58
C GLN A 201 -15.05 -7.00 -2.47
N ALA A 202 -14.65 -6.57 -1.28
CA ALA A 202 -14.17 -5.20 -1.06
C ALA A 202 -12.88 -4.89 -1.84
N LEU A 203 -11.99 -5.88 -1.97
CA LEU A 203 -10.77 -5.75 -2.76
C LEU A 203 -11.10 -5.66 -4.26
N GLU A 204 -11.98 -6.51 -4.77
CA GLU A 204 -12.42 -6.48 -6.16
C GLU A 204 -13.10 -5.14 -6.49
N ASP A 205 -13.95 -4.64 -5.59
CA ASP A 205 -14.59 -3.33 -5.72
C ASP A 205 -13.56 -2.19 -5.75
N PHE A 206 -12.53 -2.27 -4.90
CA PHE A 206 -11.43 -1.32 -4.89
C PHE A 206 -10.62 -1.33 -6.20
N GLU A 207 -10.35 -2.50 -6.76
CA GLU A 207 -9.67 -2.62 -8.05
C GLU A 207 -10.49 -2.02 -9.20
N LYS A 208 -11.79 -2.34 -9.25
CA LYS A 208 -12.72 -1.76 -10.21
C LYS A 208 -12.71 -0.23 -10.11
N GLN A 209 -12.74 0.32 -8.90
CA GLN A 209 -12.65 1.76 -8.67
C GLN A 209 -11.33 2.34 -9.21
N ARG A 210 -10.18 1.78 -8.81
CA ARG A 210 -8.86 2.25 -9.24
C ARG A 210 -8.71 2.19 -10.76
N CYS A 211 -9.28 1.16 -11.37
CA CYS A 211 -9.27 0.98 -12.79
C CYS A 211 -10.09 2.08 -13.51
N VAL A 212 -11.28 2.41 -13.00
CA VAL A 212 -12.07 3.55 -13.48
C VAL A 212 -11.35 4.89 -13.29
N GLU A 213 -10.69 5.13 -12.16
CA GLU A 213 -9.92 6.36 -11.89
C GLU A 213 -8.77 6.56 -12.88
N ARG A 214 -8.07 5.48 -13.27
CA ARG A 214 -7.02 5.53 -14.31
C ARG A 214 -7.61 5.97 -15.65
N VAL A 215 -8.74 5.39 -16.05
CA VAL A 215 -9.44 5.79 -17.28
C VAL A 215 -9.88 7.24 -17.20
N PHE A 216 -10.44 7.67 -16.06
CA PHE A 216 -10.88 9.04 -15.85
C PHE A 216 -9.72 10.03 -16.04
N THR A 217 -8.56 9.74 -15.44
CA THR A 217 -7.34 10.55 -15.60
C THR A 217 -6.88 10.62 -17.07
N LEU A 218 -6.97 9.51 -17.81
CA LEU A 218 -6.65 9.49 -19.25
C LEU A 218 -7.61 10.37 -20.05
N LEU A 219 -8.92 10.27 -19.78
CA LEU A 219 -9.95 11.06 -20.45
C LEU A 219 -9.85 12.55 -20.16
N GLN A 220 -9.43 12.94 -18.95
CA GLN A 220 -9.17 14.35 -18.61
C GLN A 220 -8.03 14.96 -19.43
N ARG A 221 -7.02 14.16 -19.78
CA ARG A 221 -5.89 14.60 -20.60
C ARG A 221 -6.25 14.66 -22.08
N ASP A 222 -7.09 13.75 -22.54
CA ASP A 222 -7.51 13.66 -23.94
C ASP A 222 -8.72 14.57 -24.24
N ARG A 223 -8.43 15.80 -24.68
CA ARG A 223 -9.44 16.78 -25.10
C ARG A 223 -10.32 16.31 -26.26
N SER A 224 -9.96 15.27 -27.01
CA SER A 224 -10.81 14.73 -28.08
C SER A 224 -11.98 13.89 -27.53
N LYS A 225 -11.92 13.47 -26.26
CA LYS A 225 -12.87 12.52 -25.64
C LYS A 225 -13.79 13.15 -24.61
N VAL A 226 -14.04 14.47 -24.67
CA VAL A 226 -14.95 15.19 -23.75
C VAL A 226 -16.31 14.51 -23.64
N SER A 227 -16.84 14.00 -24.75
CA SER A 227 -18.16 13.34 -24.77
C SER A 227 -18.17 11.94 -24.13
N VAL A 228 -17.00 11.30 -23.96
CA VAL A 228 -16.84 10.04 -23.20
C VAL A 228 -16.64 10.38 -21.73
N LEU A 229 -15.83 11.40 -21.42
CA LEU A 229 -15.62 11.91 -20.06
C LEU A 229 -16.94 12.29 -19.39
N LYS A 230 -17.78 13.11 -20.06
CA LYS A 230 -19.12 13.48 -19.56
C LYS A 230 -20.05 12.29 -19.37
N CYS A 231 -19.86 11.21 -20.14
CA CYS A 231 -20.62 9.98 -19.95
C CYS A 231 -20.16 9.21 -18.71
N LEU A 232 -18.85 9.16 -18.48
CA LEU A 232 -18.27 8.55 -17.30
C LEU A 232 -18.68 9.30 -16.02
N GLU A 233 -18.62 10.64 -16.02
CA GLU A 233 -19.06 11.47 -14.89
C GLU A 233 -20.52 11.21 -14.52
N ALA A 234 -21.43 11.19 -15.50
CA ALA A 234 -22.85 10.96 -15.25
C ALA A 234 -23.13 9.57 -14.68
N LEU A 235 -22.38 8.54 -15.11
CA LEU A 235 -22.52 7.19 -14.57
C LEU A 235 -21.87 7.05 -13.19
N MET A 236 -20.79 7.78 -12.90
CA MET A 236 -20.20 7.85 -11.57
C MET A 236 -21.17 8.47 -10.56
N TRP A 237 -21.83 9.57 -10.91
CA TRP A 237 -22.89 10.16 -10.08
C TRP A 237 -24.00 9.15 -9.76
N ARG A 238 -24.45 8.40 -10.78
CA ARG A 238 -25.45 7.35 -10.57
C ARG A 238 -24.96 6.25 -9.63
N ALA A 239 -23.69 5.86 -9.72
CA ALA A 239 -23.08 4.87 -8.84
C ALA A 239 -22.89 5.37 -7.40
N GLN A 240 -22.72 6.69 -7.22
CA GLN A 240 -22.66 7.35 -5.91
C GLN A 240 -24.03 7.50 -5.23
N GLY A 241 -25.12 7.15 -5.92
CA GLY A 241 -26.48 7.17 -5.38
C GLY A 241 -27.35 8.31 -5.91
N ASP A 242 -26.83 9.17 -6.80
CA ASP A 242 -27.63 10.28 -7.34
C ASP A 242 -28.87 9.77 -8.09
N SER A 243 -29.99 10.43 -7.80
CA SER A 243 -31.25 10.26 -8.52
C SER A 243 -31.12 10.74 -9.97
N VAL A 244 -32.05 10.31 -10.83
CA VAL A 244 -32.04 10.73 -12.24
C VAL A 244 -32.32 12.24 -12.33
N GLU A 245 -33.13 12.76 -11.41
CA GLU A 245 -33.51 14.15 -11.23
C GLU A 245 -32.32 15.04 -10.84
N GLU A 246 -31.45 14.58 -9.94
CA GLU A 246 -30.21 15.28 -9.58
C GLU A 246 -29.21 15.30 -10.74
N ILE A 247 -29.04 14.15 -11.41
CA ILE A 247 -28.17 14.06 -12.59
C ILE A 247 -28.70 14.98 -13.70
N MET A 248 -30.02 14.99 -13.91
CA MET A 248 -30.71 15.85 -14.87
C MET A 248 -30.39 17.33 -14.63
N ALA A 249 -30.47 17.78 -13.37
CA ALA A 249 -30.11 19.14 -12.99
C ALA A 249 -28.64 19.45 -13.28
N LYS A 250 -27.72 18.52 -12.99
CA LYS A 250 -26.28 18.67 -13.26
C LYS A 250 -25.95 18.75 -14.75
N ILE A 251 -26.63 17.99 -15.61
CA ILE A 251 -26.36 17.97 -17.06
C ILE A 251 -27.22 18.96 -17.87
N GLY A 252 -28.22 19.59 -17.26
CA GLY A 252 -29.12 20.55 -17.91
C GLY A 252 -30.00 19.93 -19.00
N ARG A 253 -30.60 18.76 -18.76
CA ARG A 253 -31.49 18.07 -19.71
C ARG A 253 -32.88 17.87 -19.12
N THR A 254 -33.83 17.37 -19.91
CA THR A 254 -35.12 16.87 -19.38
C THR A 254 -34.95 15.47 -18.77
N TYR A 255 -35.92 15.03 -17.98
CA TYR A 255 -35.87 13.73 -17.30
C TYR A 255 -35.73 12.57 -18.30
N GLU A 256 -36.57 12.53 -19.33
CA GLU A 256 -36.53 11.50 -20.37
C GLU A 256 -35.22 11.52 -21.17
N ALA A 257 -34.73 12.72 -21.52
CA ALA A 257 -33.45 12.87 -22.20
C ALA A 257 -32.27 12.42 -21.34
N THR A 258 -32.35 12.59 -20.01
CA THR A 258 -31.35 12.12 -19.05
C THR A 258 -31.33 10.59 -18.96
N ARG A 259 -32.51 9.95 -18.85
CA ARG A 259 -32.62 8.48 -18.88
C ARG A 259 -32.04 7.89 -20.16
N LYS A 260 -32.39 8.46 -21.31
CA LYS A 260 -31.85 8.05 -22.62
C LYS A 260 -30.34 8.24 -22.68
N TYR A 261 -29.84 9.40 -22.22
CA TYR A 261 -28.41 9.71 -22.18
C TYR A 261 -27.63 8.71 -21.32
N LEU A 262 -28.09 8.38 -20.10
CA LEU A 262 -27.43 7.40 -19.24
C LEU A 262 -27.34 6.01 -19.89
N SER A 263 -28.42 5.58 -20.57
CA SER A 263 -28.44 4.32 -21.33
C SER A 263 -27.42 4.32 -22.48
N GLU A 264 -27.37 5.41 -23.25
CA GLU A 264 -26.40 5.59 -24.35
C GLU A 264 -24.97 5.66 -23.84
N CYS A 265 -24.73 6.33 -22.71
CA CYS A 265 -23.41 6.38 -22.08
C CYS A 265 -22.91 5.00 -21.69
N GLY A 266 -23.77 4.12 -21.16
CA GLY A 266 -23.38 2.73 -20.88
C GLY A 266 -22.93 1.96 -22.12
N LYS A 267 -23.57 2.20 -23.29
CA LYS A 267 -23.13 1.62 -24.57
C LYS A 267 -21.80 2.22 -25.01
N LYS A 268 -21.67 3.54 -24.97
CA LYS A 268 -20.48 4.26 -25.39
C LYS A 268 -19.23 3.91 -24.58
N LEU A 269 -19.36 3.71 -23.26
CA LEU A 269 -18.24 3.28 -22.41
C LEU A 269 -17.85 1.82 -22.68
N ARG A 270 -18.79 0.93 -23.03
CA ARG A 270 -18.48 -0.45 -23.48
C ARG A 270 -17.63 -0.48 -24.75
N GLU A 271 -17.81 0.50 -25.63
CA GLU A 271 -17.04 0.63 -26.87
C GLU A 271 -15.67 1.30 -26.64
N TYR A 272 -15.47 1.99 -25.52
CA TYR A 272 -14.21 2.67 -25.22
C TYR A 272 -13.15 1.68 -24.71
N GLY A 273 -12.14 1.42 -25.54
CA GLY A 273 -11.10 0.41 -25.32
C GLY A 273 -10.54 0.35 -23.88
N PRO A 274 -10.06 1.46 -23.29
CA PRO A 274 -9.53 1.45 -21.92
C PRO A 274 -10.53 1.00 -20.84
N ILE A 275 -11.82 1.35 -20.97
CA ILE A 275 -12.86 0.87 -20.04
C ILE A 275 -13.22 -0.58 -20.34
N ARG A 276 -13.28 -0.96 -21.62
CA ARG A 276 -13.56 -2.34 -21.99
C ARG A 276 -12.50 -3.28 -21.43
N GLN A 277 -11.22 -2.93 -21.57
CA GLN A 277 -10.11 -3.67 -21.00
C GLN A 277 -10.23 -3.75 -19.47
N CYS A 278 -10.55 -2.63 -18.82
CA CYS A 278 -10.80 -2.57 -17.38
C CYS A 278 -11.88 -3.57 -16.93
N TRP A 279 -12.99 -3.65 -17.65
CA TRP A 279 -14.07 -4.59 -17.34
C TRP A 279 -13.73 -6.04 -17.67
N GLU A 280 -13.03 -6.29 -18.77
CA GLU A 280 -12.59 -7.63 -19.16
C GLU A 280 -11.59 -8.23 -18.16
N GLU A 281 -10.75 -7.39 -17.54
CA GLU A 281 -9.80 -7.80 -16.49
C GLU A 281 -10.52 -8.24 -15.20
N HIS A 282 -11.69 -7.68 -14.88
CA HIS A 282 -12.42 -7.95 -13.62
C HIS A 282 -13.67 -8.84 -13.77
N ARG A 283 -14.04 -9.30 -14.98
CA ARG A 283 -15.25 -10.13 -15.19
C ARG A 283 -15.02 -11.64 -15.00
N ARG A 284 -13.80 -12.08 -14.71
CA ARG A 284 -13.39 -13.49 -14.60
C ARG A 284 -12.99 -13.84 -13.17
#